data_AF-A0A3N5QF60-F1
#
_entry.id   AF-A0A3N5QF60-F1
#
_cell.length_a   1.000
_cell.length_b   1.000
_cell.length_c   1.000
_cell.angle_alpha   90.00
_cell.angle_beta   90.00
_cell.angle_gamma   90.00
#
_symmetry.space_group_name_H-M   'P 1'
#
loop_
_entity.id
_entity.type
_entity.pdbx_description
1 polymer ?
#
loop_
_entity_poly.entity_id
_entity_poly.type
_entity_poly.pdbx_seq_one_letter_code
_entity_poly.pdbx_strand_id
1 'polypeptide(L)'
;ALKKACETDRRVTVLRDDGLRASIGLVPPPSKRALTFVDPSYELRDEHRNVVDAVAKMHKRFATGVVAIWYPVIERRWVERYERALRAAGIANVATFELCVARERRGGGLIGSGVFVVNPPWQIDDELAVALPWLAERLAVDDGASYRAEPSSAAGPTPKRR
;
A
#
# COMPACT_ATOMS: atom_id res chain seq x y z
N ALA A 1 7.85 21.93 10.08
CA ALA A 1 8.20 20.81 10.97
C ALA A 1 9.02 19.74 10.24
N LEU A 2 8.46 19.05 9.24
CA LEU A 2 9.15 17.94 8.55
C LEU A 2 10.51 18.31 7.93
N LYS A 3 10.60 19.40 7.15
CA LYS A 3 11.88 19.87 6.57
C LYS A 3 12.97 20.08 7.62
N LYS A 4 12.60 20.62 8.78
CA LYS A 4 13.52 20.85 9.91
C LYS A 4 13.96 19.52 10.54
N ALA A 5 13.02 18.58 10.72
CA ALA A 5 13.32 17.26 11.28
C ALA A 5 14.32 16.46 10.42
N CYS A 6 14.39 16.74 9.11
CA CYS A 6 15.28 16.04 8.18
C CYS A 6 16.50 16.86 7.74
N GLU A 7 16.74 18.04 8.30
CA GLU A 7 17.69 19.01 7.73
C GLU A 7 19.15 18.56 7.75
N THR A 8 19.51 17.64 8.64
CA THR A 8 20.88 17.14 8.82
C THR A 8 21.21 15.95 7.92
N ASP A 9 20.21 15.23 7.40
CA ASP A 9 20.43 14.07 6.55
C ASP A 9 20.43 14.45 5.06
N ARG A 10 21.62 14.52 4.48
CA ARG A 10 21.81 14.88 3.07
C ARG A 10 21.17 13.90 2.08
N ARG A 11 20.76 12.71 2.52
CA ARG A 11 20.06 11.72 1.69
C ARG A 11 18.57 12.02 1.57
N VAL A 12 18.03 12.91 2.40
CA VAL A 12 16.60 13.23 2.46
C VAL A 12 16.32 14.52 1.71
N THR A 13 15.39 14.48 0.77
CA THR A 13 14.83 15.66 0.12
C THR A 13 13.37 15.82 0.54
N VAL A 14 13.02 16.98 1.08
CA VAL A 14 11.64 17.30 1.48
C VAL A 14 11.04 18.30 0.49
N LEU A 15 9.96 17.91 -0.17
CA LEU A 15 9.23 18.73 -1.12
C LEU A 15 7.87 19.10 -0.53
N ARG A 16 7.46 20.37 -0.73
CA ARG A 16 6.09 20.83 -0.45
C ARG A 16 5.35 20.91 -1.78
N ASP A 17 4.78 19.79 -2.20
CA ASP A 17 4.06 19.63 -3.47
C ASP A 17 2.95 18.58 -3.29
N ASP A 18 2.16 18.37 -4.34
CA ASP A 18 1.29 17.20 -4.48
C ASP A 18 2.15 15.93 -4.58
N GLY A 19 2.10 15.08 -3.56
CA GLY A 19 2.93 13.88 -3.47
C GLY A 19 2.63 12.83 -4.54
N LEU A 20 1.38 12.67 -4.96
CA LEU A 20 1.01 11.75 -6.03
C LEU A 20 1.55 12.23 -7.38
N ARG A 21 1.43 13.53 -7.65
CA ARG A 21 1.95 14.13 -8.88
C ARG A 21 3.48 14.11 -8.91
N ALA A 22 4.12 14.49 -7.80
CA ALA A 22 5.58 14.56 -7.70
C ALA A 22 6.23 13.18 -7.81
N SER A 23 5.67 12.14 -7.17
CA SER A 23 6.21 10.78 -7.19
C SER A 23 6.32 10.17 -8.59
N ILE A 24 5.40 10.48 -9.51
CA ILE A 24 5.47 10.06 -10.92
C ILE A 24 6.73 10.58 -11.63
N GLY A 25 7.22 11.75 -11.24
CA GLY A 25 8.45 12.36 -11.78
C GLY A 25 9.74 11.81 -11.16
N LEU A 26 9.65 11.12 -10.02
CA LEU A 26 10.81 10.56 -9.30
C LEU A 26 11.14 9.13 -9.72
N VAL A 27 10.31 8.50 -10.56
CA VAL A 27 10.51 7.14 -11.06
C VAL A 27 10.74 7.10 -12.59
N PRO A 28 11.62 6.21 -13.09
CA PRO A 28 12.52 5.35 -12.32
C PRO A 28 13.70 6.15 -11.71
N PRO A 29 14.16 5.80 -10.50
CA PRO A 29 15.35 6.41 -9.93
C PRO A 29 16.63 5.91 -10.65
N PRO A 30 17.76 6.63 -10.56
CA PRO A 30 19.05 6.18 -11.10
C PRO A 30 19.50 4.81 -10.56
N SER A 31 19.14 4.47 -9.32
CA SER A 31 19.44 3.19 -8.68
C SER A 31 18.66 2.00 -9.28
N LYS A 32 17.60 2.27 -10.06
CA LYS A 32 16.64 1.28 -10.56
C LYS A 32 16.02 0.41 -9.46
N ARG A 33 15.96 0.92 -8.22
CA ARG A 33 15.33 0.29 -7.05
C ARG A 33 14.64 1.38 -6.23
N ALA A 34 13.34 1.22 -6.00
CA ALA A 34 12.56 2.12 -5.15
C ALA A 34 11.43 1.38 -4.44
N LEU A 35 11.09 1.93 -3.27
CA LEU A 35 9.79 1.77 -2.62
C LEU A 35 9.11 3.14 -2.65
N THR A 36 7.91 3.21 -3.20
CA THR A 36 7.01 4.36 -3.02
C THR A 36 5.96 3.98 -1.99
N PHE A 37 5.91 4.69 -0.86
CA PHE A 37 4.86 4.54 0.14
C PHE A 37 3.81 5.64 -0.06
N VAL A 38 2.55 5.25 -0.24
CA VAL A 38 1.42 6.16 -0.54
C VAL A 38 0.41 6.04 0.60
N ASP A 39 0.27 7.12 1.37
CA ASP A 39 -0.59 7.20 2.55
C ASP A 39 -1.37 8.52 2.52
N PRO A 40 -2.48 8.58 1.77
CA PRO A 40 -3.33 9.76 1.70
C PRO A 40 -4.33 9.79 2.87
N SER A 41 -4.94 10.95 3.14
CA SER A 41 -5.87 11.08 4.28
C SER A 41 -7.24 10.44 4.05
N TYR A 42 -7.63 10.21 2.78
CA TYR A 42 -8.94 9.70 2.37
C TYR A 42 -10.13 10.59 2.76
N GLU A 43 -9.90 11.90 2.86
CA GLU A 43 -10.94 12.89 3.18
C GLU A 43 -11.73 13.33 1.94
N LEU A 44 -11.14 13.18 0.75
CA LEU A 44 -11.75 13.61 -0.51
C LEU A 44 -12.40 12.44 -1.24
N ARG A 45 -13.56 12.70 -1.85
CA ARG A 45 -14.40 11.68 -2.53
C ARG A 45 -13.62 10.84 -3.55
N ASP A 46 -12.73 11.46 -4.34
CA ASP A 46 -12.04 10.82 -5.47
C ASP A 46 -10.57 10.48 -5.17
N GLU A 47 -10.13 10.55 -3.91
CA GLU A 47 -8.72 10.35 -3.55
C GLU A 47 -8.21 8.95 -3.92
N HIS A 48 -9.05 7.92 -3.76
CA HIS A 48 -8.75 6.55 -4.21
C HIS A 48 -8.49 6.48 -5.73
N ARG A 49 -9.25 7.21 -6.56
CA ARG A 49 -9.03 7.23 -8.01
C ARG A 49 -7.72 7.90 -8.37
N ASN A 50 -7.42 9.03 -7.72
CA ASN A 50 -6.17 9.75 -7.92
C ASN A 50 -4.95 8.87 -7.59
N VAL A 51 -5.05 8.06 -6.53
CA VAL A 51 -4.01 7.10 -6.18
C VAL A 51 -3.89 6.01 -7.23
N VAL A 52 -4.99 5.36 -7.65
CA VAL A 52 -4.96 4.35 -8.72
C VAL A 52 -4.28 4.91 -9.98
N ASP A 53 -4.68 6.11 -10.42
CA ASP A 53 -4.13 6.75 -11.61
C ASP A 53 -2.64 7.06 -11.47
N ALA A 54 -2.21 7.55 -10.30
CA ALA A 54 -0.81 7.83 -10.03
C ALA A 54 0.02 6.55 -10.01
N VAL A 55 -0.47 5.50 -9.36
CA VAL A 55 0.20 4.20 -9.27
C VAL A 55 0.29 3.55 -10.65
N ALA A 56 -0.76 3.61 -11.47
CA ALA A 56 -0.74 3.12 -12.84
C ALA A 56 0.31 3.85 -13.70
N LYS A 57 0.40 5.19 -13.57
CA LYS A 57 1.43 6.00 -14.25
C LYS A 57 2.85 5.67 -13.77
N MET A 58 3.05 5.49 -12.46
CA MET A 58 4.32 5.07 -11.88
C MET A 58 4.72 3.68 -12.38
N HIS A 59 3.81 2.70 -12.33
CA HIS A 59 4.04 1.34 -12.79
C HIS A 59 4.35 1.29 -14.29
N LYS A 60 3.66 2.08 -15.11
CA LYS A 60 3.97 2.19 -16.55
C LYS A 60 5.39 2.73 -16.81
N ARG A 61 5.88 3.66 -15.98
CA ARG A 61 7.24 4.22 -16.11
C ARG A 61 8.32 3.32 -15.50
N PHE A 62 7.99 2.62 -14.42
CA PHE A 62 8.92 1.80 -13.66
C PHE A 62 8.25 0.51 -13.15
N ALA A 63 8.11 -0.45 -14.07
CA ALA A 63 7.35 -1.69 -13.83
C ALA A 63 7.92 -2.62 -12.75
N THR A 64 9.17 -2.40 -12.30
CA THR A 64 9.83 -3.19 -11.24
C THR A 64 9.88 -2.48 -9.90
N GLY A 65 9.36 -1.25 -9.81
CA GLY A 65 9.27 -0.52 -8.54
C GLY A 65 8.25 -1.16 -7.60
N VAL A 66 8.54 -1.11 -6.29
CA VAL A 66 7.59 -1.50 -5.26
C VAL A 66 6.74 -0.29 -4.91
N VAL A 67 5.42 -0.47 -4.84
CA VAL A 67 4.51 0.58 -4.37
C VAL A 67 3.64 0.01 -3.26
N ALA A 68 3.72 0.57 -2.07
CA ALA A 68 2.89 0.22 -0.93
C ALA A 68 1.85 1.32 -0.70
N ILE A 69 0.57 0.96 -0.72
CA ILE A 69 -0.56 1.89 -0.65
C ILE A 69 -1.34 1.56 0.62
N TRP A 70 -1.26 2.42 1.63
CA TRP A 70 -2.08 2.29 2.82
C TRP A 70 -3.53 2.66 2.51
N TYR A 71 -4.49 1.98 3.15
CA TYR A 71 -5.91 2.31 3.05
C TYR A 71 -6.68 2.00 4.34
N PRO A 72 -7.72 2.80 4.69
CA PRO A 72 -8.60 2.53 5.80
C PRO A 72 -9.65 1.48 5.44
N VAL A 73 -10.02 0.64 6.39
CA VAL A 73 -11.18 -0.26 6.29
C VAL A 73 -12.34 0.36 7.05
N ILE A 74 -13.26 0.96 6.30
CA ILE A 74 -14.53 1.51 6.81
C ILE A 74 -15.69 0.63 6.34
N GLU A 75 -15.72 0.31 5.04
CA GLU A 75 -16.63 -0.68 4.48
C GLU A 75 -15.90 -1.60 3.51
N ARG A 76 -16.14 -2.90 3.63
CA ARG A 76 -15.49 -3.92 2.79
C ARG A 76 -15.59 -3.64 1.30
N ARG A 77 -16.77 -3.22 0.83
CA ARG A 77 -17.06 -2.94 -0.59
C ARG A 77 -16.13 -1.90 -1.21
N TRP A 78 -15.67 -0.91 -0.44
CA TRP A 78 -14.78 0.14 -0.93
C TRP A 78 -13.37 -0.40 -1.15
N VAL A 79 -12.86 -1.19 -0.21
CA VAL A 79 -11.57 -1.87 -0.31
C VAL A 79 -11.53 -2.77 -1.55
N GLU A 80 -12.55 -3.62 -1.73
CA GLU A 80 -12.61 -4.51 -2.89
C GLU A 80 -12.70 -3.76 -4.22
N ARG A 81 -13.45 -2.64 -4.26
CA ARG A 81 -13.53 -1.80 -5.46
C ARG A 81 -12.18 -1.17 -5.79
N TYR A 82 -11.45 -0.74 -4.76
CA TYR A 82 -10.13 -0.15 -4.91
C TYR A 82 -9.12 -1.19 -5.42
N GLU A 83 -9.12 -2.38 -4.84
CA GLU A 83 -8.29 -3.50 -5.30
C GLU A 83 -8.59 -3.86 -6.76
N ARG A 84 -9.87 -3.98 -7.13
CA ARG A 84 -10.29 -4.24 -8.52
C ARG A 84 -9.82 -3.13 -9.47
N ALA A 85 -9.86 -1.86 -9.04
CA ALA A 85 -9.41 -0.75 -9.86
C ALA A 85 -7.89 -0.78 -10.11
N LEU A 86 -7.08 -1.14 -9.09
CA LEU A 86 -5.63 -1.34 -9.26
C LEU A 86 -5.34 -2.45 -10.27
N ARG A 87 -6.02 -3.60 -10.15
CA ARG A 87 -5.86 -4.73 -11.08
C ARG A 87 -6.30 -4.37 -12.50
N ALA A 88 -7.44 -3.69 -12.64
CA ALA A 88 -7.96 -3.24 -13.93
C ALA A 88 -7.05 -2.20 -14.61
N ALA A 89 -6.22 -1.48 -13.85
CA ALA A 89 -5.21 -0.56 -14.39
C ALA A 89 -3.96 -1.26 -14.97
N GLY A 90 -3.98 -2.59 -15.09
CA GLY A 90 -2.89 -3.38 -15.68
C GLY A 90 -1.79 -3.75 -14.68
N ILE A 91 -2.08 -3.66 -13.38
CA ILE A 91 -1.15 -4.03 -12.31
C ILE A 91 -1.53 -5.43 -11.82
N ALA A 92 -0.89 -6.45 -12.40
CA ALA A 92 -1.20 -7.84 -12.06
C ALA A 92 -0.60 -8.27 -10.70
N ASN A 93 0.63 -7.81 -10.42
CA ASN A 93 1.39 -8.22 -9.25
C ASN A 93 1.05 -7.35 -8.01
N VAL A 94 -0.15 -7.55 -7.46
CA VAL A 94 -0.62 -6.89 -6.23
C VAL A 94 -0.92 -7.93 -5.16
N ALA A 95 -0.33 -7.76 -3.98
CA ALA A 95 -0.67 -8.46 -2.74
C ALA A 95 -1.46 -7.53 -1.80
N THR A 96 -2.29 -8.12 -0.94
CA THR A 96 -3.12 -7.39 0.02
C THR A 96 -2.85 -7.89 1.43
N PHE A 97 -2.50 -6.98 2.33
CA PHE A 97 -2.33 -7.26 3.76
C PHE A 97 -3.22 -6.34 4.56
N GLU A 98 -4.06 -6.88 5.43
CA GLU A 98 -5.05 -6.11 6.16
C GLU A 98 -5.20 -6.61 7.59
N LEU A 99 -5.45 -5.67 8.49
CA LEU A 99 -5.74 -5.92 9.89
C LEU A 99 -6.98 -5.13 10.29
N CYS A 100 -8.01 -5.84 10.74
CA CYS A 100 -9.19 -5.28 11.37
C CYS A 100 -9.19 -5.63 12.86
N VAL A 101 -9.30 -4.64 13.73
CA VAL A 101 -9.24 -4.82 15.19
C VAL A 101 -10.62 -5.06 15.81
N ALA A 102 -11.68 -4.87 15.03
CA ALA A 102 -13.06 -5.01 15.49
C ALA A 102 -13.95 -5.58 14.37
N ARG A 103 -15.13 -6.07 14.76
CA ARG A 103 -16.17 -6.53 13.84
C ARG A 103 -16.67 -5.42 12.92
N GLU A 104 -16.90 -5.74 11.65
CA GLU A 104 -17.59 -4.82 10.73
C GLU A 104 -19.04 -4.60 11.17
N ARG A 105 -19.45 -3.35 11.33
CA ARG A 105 -20.81 -2.94 11.70
C ARG A 105 -21.35 -1.97 10.65
N ARG A 106 -22.59 -2.19 10.19
CA ARG A 106 -23.24 -1.27 9.25
C ARG A 106 -23.33 0.13 9.84
N GLY A 107 -22.86 1.13 9.10
CA GLY A 107 -22.79 2.53 9.57
C GLY A 107 -21.71 2.78 10.63
N GLY A 108 -20.78 1.84 10.83
CA GLY A 108 -19.63 2.00 11.71
C GLY A 108 -18.54 2.89 11.13
N GLY A 109 -17.55 3.22 11.97
CA GLY A 109 -16.36 3.98 11.59
C GLY A 109 -15.21 3.09 11.11
N LEU A 110 -13.98 3.59 11.24
CA LEU A 110 -12.76 2.83 10.94
C LEU A 110 -12.67 1.58 11.83
N ILE A 111 -12.65 0.40 11.22
CA ILE A 111 -12.51 -0.89 11.93
C ILE A 111 -11.11 -1.51 11.77
N GLY A 112 -10.31 -0.98 10.86
CA GLY A 112 -9.02 -1.54 10.48
C GLY A 112 -8.34 -0.74 9.40
N SER A 113 -7.22 -1.26 8.92
CA SER A 113 -6.52 -0.72 7.75
C SER A 113 -5.77 -1.84 7.04
N GLY A 114 -5.37 -1.57 5.81
CA GLY A 114 -4.52 -2.48 5.05
C GLY A 114 -3.53 -1.75 4.17
N VAL A 115 -2.71 -2.54 3.50
CA VAL A 115 -1.75 -2.09 2.52
C VAL A 115 -1.88 -2.97 1.27
N PHE A 116 -2.12 -2.34 0.13
CA PHE A 116 -1.87 -2.98 -1.17
C PHE A 116 -0.39 -2.84 -1.49
N VAL A 117 0.28 -3.95 -1.83
CA VAL A 117 1.68 -3.95 -2.22
C VAL A 117 1.80 -4.38 -3.67
N VAL A 118 2.17 -3.43 -4.53
CA VAL A 118 2.55 -3.68 -5.92
C VAL A 118 4.00 -4.17 -5.96
N ASN A 119 4.24 -5.25 -6.69
CA ASN A 119 5.53 -5.93 -6.74
C ASN A 119 6.09 -6.24 -5.34
N PRO A 120 5.35 -7.01 -4.52
CA PRO A 120 5.77 -7.34 -3.17
C PRO A 120 7.19 -7.95 -3.15
N PRO A 121 8.05 -7.54 -2.19
CA PRO A 121 9.32 -8.20 -1.97
C PRO A 121 9.12 -9.70 -1.68
N TRP A 122 10.11 -10.50 -2.03
CA TRP A 122 10.11 -11.91 -1.65
C TRP A 122 10.03 -12.06 -0.12
N GLN A 123 9.34 -13.11 0.35
CA GLN A 123 9.06 -13.44 1.77
C GLN A 123 8.10 -12.54 2.53
N ILE A 124 7.66 -11.40 1.98
CA ILE A 124 6.73 -10.53 2.73
C ILE A 124 5.43 -11.27 3.09
N ASP A 125 4.96 -12.17 2.22
CA ASP A 125 3.81 -13.03 2.48
C ASP A 125 4.06 -13.96 3.68
N ASP A 126 5.24 -14.60 3.75
CA ASP A 126 5.60 -15.53 4.82
C ASP A 126 5.77 -14.79 6.15
N GLU A 127 6.43 -13.63 6.14
CA GLU A 127 6.61 -12.79 7.33
C GLU A 127 5.27 -12.30 7.88
N LEU A 128 4.38 -11.82 7.00
CA LEU A 128 3.08 -11.31 7.41
C LEU A 128 2.08 -12.43 7.74
N ALA A 129 2.23 -13.63 7.18
CA ALA A 129 1.46 -14.80 7.60
C ALA A 129 1.71 -15.18 9.07
N VAL A 130 2.89 -14.86 9.61
CA VAL A 130 3.21 -15.04 11.04
C VAL A 130 2.78 -13.82 11.86
N ALA A 131 3.06 -12.61 11.37
CA ALA A 131 2.83 -11.38 12.14
C ALA A 131 1.34 -11.01 12.26
N LEU A 132 0.56 -11.12 11.18
CA LEU A 132 -0.84 -10.66 11.16
C LEU A 132 -1.76 -11.41 12.14
N PRO A 133 -1.71 -12.75 12.27
CA PRO A 133 -2.51 -13.45 13.27
C PRO A 133 -2.17 -13.00 14.70
N TRP A 134 -0.88 -12.87 15.00
CA TRP A 134 -0.42 -12.41 16.31
C TRP A 134 -0.89 -10.97 16.61
N LEU A 135 -0.80 -10.08 15.61
CA LEU A 135 -1.29 -8.71 15.73
C LEU A 135 -2.82 -8.66 15.90
N ALA A 136 -3.56 -9.47 15.15
CA ALA A 136 -5.02 -9.55 15.27
C ALA A 136 -5.45 -9.99 16.65
N GLU A 137 -4.77 -10.96 17.26
CA GLU A 137 -5.01 -11.38 18.64
C GLU A 137 -4.71 -10.27 19.64
N ARG A 138 -3.58 -9.56 19.51
CA ARG A 138 -3.12 -8.59 20.52
C ARG A 138 -3.73 -7.21 20.41
N LEU A 139 -4.19 -6.85 19.23
CA LEU A 139 -4.83 -5.55 18.98
C LEU A 139 -6.36 -5.67 18.94
N ALA A 140 -6.93 -6.86 19.18
CA ALA A 140 -8.37 -7.07 19.22
C ALA A 140 -9.06 -6.13 20.22
N VAL A 141 -10.04 -5.39 19.74
CA VAL A 141 -10.96 -4.58 20.55
C VAL A 141 -12.23 -5.37 20.87
N ASP A 142 -12.61 -6.31 19.99
CA ASP A 142 -13.71 -7.25 20.19
C ASP A 142 -13.42 -8.63 19.58
N ASP A 143 -14.40 -9.54 19.66
CA ASP A 143 -14.31 -10.92 19.14
C ASP A 143 -14.37 -11.02 17.60
N GLY A 144 -14.49 -9.91 16.89
CA GLY A 144 -14.53 -9.81 15.44
C GLY A 144 -13.25 -9.28 14.80
N ALA A 145 -12.18 -9.12 15.57
CA ALA A 145 -10.85 -8.84 15.03
C ALA A 145 -10.46 -9.91 14.00
N SER A 146 -9.83 -9.48 12.91
CA SER A 146 -9.51 -10.34 11.77
C SER A 146 -8.32 -9.79 10.99
N TYR A 147 -7.74 -10.64 10.14
CA TYR A 147 -6.68 -10.23 9.22
C TYR A 147 -6.93 -10.85 7.85
N ARG A 148 -6.34 -10.24 6.82
CA ARG A 148 -6.32 -10.74 5.44
C ARG A 148 -4.87 -10.71 4.96
N ALA A 149 -4.38 -11.83 4.45
CA ALA A 149 -3.09 -11.93 3.77
C ALA A 149 -3.33 -12.64 2.45
N GLU A 150 -3.43 -11.87 1.38
CA GLU A 150 -3.63 -12.40 0.03
C GLU A 150 -2.38 -12.11 -0.81
N PRO A 151 -1.53 -13.13 -1.03
CA PRO A 151 -0.38 -13.02 -1.91
C PRO A 151 -0.79 -12.62 -3.32
N SER A 152 0.16 -12.10 -4.08
CA SER A 152 -0.12 -11.85 -5.48
C SER A 152 -0.27 -13.16 -6.26
N SER A 153 -1.30 -13.22 -7.13
CA SER A 153 -1.51 -14.33 -8.05
C SER A 153 -0.55 -14.31 -9.26
N ALA A 154 0.21 -13.21 -9.45
CA ALA A 154 1.24 -13.13 -10.48
C ALA A 154 2.56 -13.67 -9.93
N ALA A 155 3.22 -14.57 -10.66
CA ALA A 155 4.56 -15.02 -10.32
C ALA A 155 5.51 -13.81 -10.23
N GLY A 156 6.04 -13.54 -9.03
CA GLY A 156 7.02 -12.49 -8.83
C GLY A 156 8.27 -12.70 -9.68
N PRO A 157 9.06 -11.65 -9.98
CA PRO A 157 10.30 -11.80 -10.72
C PRO A 157 11.25 -12.75 -9.96
N THR A 158 11.53 -13.91 -10.53
CA THR A 158 12.50 -14.88 -9.98
C THR A 158 13.89 -14.23 -9.96
N PRO A 159 14.57 -14.14 -8.80
CA PRO A 159 15.92 -13.58 -8.77
C PRO A 159 16.85 -14.47 -9.60
N LYS A 160 17.55 -13.89 -10.57
CA LYS A 160 18.73 -14.55 -11.14
C LYS A 160 19.79 -14.60 -10.05
N ARG A 161 20.10 -15.80 -9.55
CA ARG A 161 21.27 -16.03 -8.68
C ARG A 161 22.50 -15.43 -9.36
N ARG A 162 23.21 -14.55 -8.65
CA ARG A 162 24.57 -14.16 -9.01
C ARG A 162 25.53 -15.27 -8.62
#